data_AF-A0A352IYJ6-F1
#
_entry.id   AF-A0A352IYJ6-F1
#
_cell.length_a   1.000
_cell.length_b   1.000
_cell.length_c   1.000
_cell.angle_alpha   90.00
_cell.angle_beta   90.00
_cell.angle_gamma   90.00
#
_symmetry.space_group_name_H-M   'P 1'
#
loop_
_entity.id
_entity.type
_entity.pdbx_description
1 polymer ?
#
loop_
_entity_poly.entity_id
_entity_poly.type
_entity_poly.pdbx_seq_one_letter_code
_entity_poly.pdbx_strand_id
1 'polypeptide(L)'
;MSNTSTSFTLTLDDVEVQAYPGETLWQVAKRAGETIPHLCFKDAPGYRADGNCRACMVEVEGERVLAASCIREAAPGMVVRSAGSSRVQAARKGVLELLLADQPERESSPDRSSHLWDTADQ
;
A
#
# COMPACT_ATOMS: atom_id res chain seq x y z
N MET A 1 -13.67 -13.31 -27.99
CA MET A 1 -13.52 -13.11 -26.54
C MET A 1 -13.72 -11.63 -26.31
N SER A 2 -14.87 -11.23 -25.76
CA SER A 2 -15.25 -9.82 -25.63
C SER A 2 -14.27 -9.12 -24.70
N ASN A 3 -13.56 -8.15 -25.27
CA ASN A 3 -12.57 -7.33 -24.59
C ASN A 3 -13.32 -6.25 -23.82
N THR A 4 -13.62 -6.48 -22.54
CA THR A 4 -14.29 -5.49 -21.69
C THR A 4 -13.30 -4.91 -20.68
N SER A 5 -12.27 -4.21 -21.18
CA SER A 5 -11.37 -3.40 -20.34
C SER A 5 -11.89 -1.97 -20.19
N THR A 6 -13.16 -1.81 -19.80
CA THR A 6 -13.68 -0.47 -19.51
C THR A 6 -13.10 -0.04 -18.17
N SER A 7 -12.27 0.99 -18.20
CA SER A 7 -11.71 1.60 -16.99
C SER A 7 -12.81 2.26 -16.16
N PHE A 8 -12.62 2.35 -14.85
CA PHE A 8 -13.54 3.01 -13.92
C PHE A 8 -12.77 3.99 -13.01
N THR A 9 -13.48 4.90 -12.35
CA THR A 9 -12.87 5.88 -11.45
C THR A 9 -13.07 5.51 -9.99
N LEU A 10 -12.11 5.91 -9.17
CA LEU A 10 -12.18 5.95 -7.71
C LEU A 10 -11.50 7.23 -7.23
N THR A 11 -11.72 7.62 -5.99
CA THR A 11 -11.05 8.77 -5.36
C THR A 11 -9.90 8.28 -4.48
N LEU A 12 -8.69 8.78 -4.70
CA LEU A 12 -7.51 8.54 -3.86
C LEU A 12 -7.02 9.88 -3.32
N ASP A 13 -7.05 10.06 -2.00
CA ASP A 13 -6.60 11.30 -1.33
C ASP A 13 -7.18 12.58 -1.98
N ASP A 14 -8.51 12.60 -2.13
CA ASP A 14 -9.30 13.67 -2.77
C ASP A 14 -9.06 13.88 -4.28
N VAL A 15 -8.25 13.04 -4.91
CA VAL A 15 -7.99 13.08 -6.36
C VAL A 15 -8.74 11.94 -7.04
N GLU A 16 -9.51 12.27 -8.08
CA GLU A 16 -10.11 11.24 -8.95
C GLU A 16 -9.01 10.57 -9.78
N VAL A 17 -8.92 9.24 -9.70
CA VAL A 17 -7.94 8.43 -10.42
C VAL A 17 -8.64 7.35 -11.23
N GLN A 18 -8.09 7.07 -12.40
CA GLN A 18 -8.52 5.96 -13.24
C GLN A 18 -7.98 4.64 -12.68
N ALA A 19 -8.79 3.58 -12.70
CA ALA A 19 -8.43 2.20 -12.39
C ALA A 19 -8.98 1.23 -13.46
N TYR A 20 -8.40 0.03 -13.51
CA TYR A 20 -8.80 -1.05 -14.41
C TYR A 20 -9.23 -2.29 -13.60
N PRO A 21 -10.15 -3.12 -14.13
CA PRO A 21 -10.56 -4.36 -13.48
C PRO A 21 -9.35 -5.24 -13.12
N GLY A 22 -9.32 -5.76 -11.89
CA GLY A 22 -8.23 -6.59 -11.37
C GLY A 22 -7.02 -5.83 -10.80
N GLU A 23 -6.94 -4.51 -10.93
CA GLU A 23 -5.89 -3.74 -10.24
C GLU A 23 -6.13 -3.71 -8.72
N THR A 24 -5.04 -3.78 -7.96
CA THR A 24 -5.08 -3.51 -6.52
C THR A 24 -4.99 -2.02 -6.25
N LEU A 25 -5.46 -1.57 -5.09
CA LEU A 25 -5.35 -0.17 -4.67
C LEU A 25 -3.88 0.30 -4.64
N TRP A 26 -2.93 -0.59 -4.35
CA TRP A 26 -1.50 -0.27 -4.41
C TRP A 26 -1.03 0.03 -5.84
N GLN A 27 -1.46 -0.77 -6.82
CA GLN A 27 -1.12 -0.56 -8.23
C GLN A 27 -1.71 0.73 -8.77
N VAL A 28 -2.98 1.01 -8.42
CA VAL A 28 -3.65 2.27 -8.78
C VAL A 28 -2.92 3.47 -8.18
N ALA A 29 -2.60 3.42 -6.88
CA ALA A 29 -1.89 4.49 -6.18
C ALA A 29 -0.51 4.75 -6.80
N LYS A 30 0.28 3.68 -7.05
CA LYS A 30 1.58 3.80 -7.70
C LYS A 30 1.47 4.47 -9.08
N ARG A 31 0.49 4.07 -9.89
CA ARG A 31 0.27 4.67 -11.22
C ARG A 31 -0.20 6.12 -11.13
N ALA A 32 -0.91 6.49 -10.07
CA ALA A 32 -1.30 7.86 -9.75
C ALA A 32 -0.17 8.71 -9.14
N GLY A 33 1.01 8.13 -8.91
CA GLY A 33 2.19 8.83 -8.36
C GLY A 33 2.31 8.77 -6.84
N GLU A 34 1.42 8.08 -6.14
CA GLU A 34 1.47 7.86 -4.70
C GLU A 34 2.27 6.58 -4.38
N THR A 35 3.28 6.71 -3.52
CA THR A 35 4.13 5.57 -3.14
C THR A 35 3.69 5.02 -1.78
N ILE A 36 2.93 3.93 -1.81
CA ILE A 36 2.50 3.25 -0.59
C ILE A 36 3.61 2.29 -0.10
N PRO A 37 4.03 2.35 1.17
CA PRO A 37 5.09 1.51 1.72
C PRO A 37 4.71 0.03 1.69
N HIS A 38 5.69 -0.85 1.43
CA HIS A 38 5.48 -2.29 1.34
C HIS A 38 6.80 -3.05 1.57
N LEU A 39 6.73 -4.24 2.18
CA LEU A 39 7.92 -5.05 2.49
C LEU A 39 7.80 -6.51 2.02
N CYS A 40 6.62 -7.10 2.12
CA CYS A 40 6.42 -8.53 1.86
C CYS A 40 6.21 -8.89 0.38
N PHE A 41 6.34 -7.93 -0.54
CA PHE A 41 6.31 -8.19 -1.98
C PHE A 41 7.20 -7.19 -2.70
N LYS A 42 7.43 -7.44 -3.99
CA LYS A 42 8.13 -6.53 -4.89
C LYS A 42 7.32 -6.44 -6.17
N ASP A 43 7.25 -5.25 -6.74
CA ASP A 43 6.68 -5.07 -8.08
C ASP A 43 7.67 -5.55 -9.15
N ALA A 44 7.84 -6.88 -9.21
CA ALA A 44 8.74 -7.57 -10.13
C ALA A 44 8.20 -8.98 -10.42
N PRO A 45 8.50 -9.55 -11.61
CA PRO A 45 8.06 -10.90 -11.98
C PRO A 45 8.43 -11.95 -10.92
N GLY A 46 7.46 -12.80 -10.56
CA GLY A 46 7.64 -13.87 -9.58
C GLY A 46 7.43 -13.47 -8.11
N TYR A 47 7.26 -12.18 -7.80
CA TYR A 47 7.00 -11.70 -6.44
C TYR A 47 5.54 -11.30 -6.29
N ARG A 48 4.71 -12.19 -5.71
CA ARG A 48 3.29 -11.89 -5.47
C ARG A 48 3.10 -11.03 -4.22
N ALA A 49 2.00 -10.28 -4.18
CA ALA A 49 1.53 -9.65 -2.96
C ALA A 49 0.81 -10.65 -2.05
N ASP A 50 1.17 -10.68 -0.75
CA ASP A 50 0.55 -11.55 0.25
C ASP A 50 -0.21 -10.78 1.35
N GLY A 51 0.01 -9.46 1.49
CA GLY A 51 -0.62 -8.67 2.55
C GLY A 51 -0.14 -8.96 3.97
N ASN A 52 1.04 -9.60 4.12
CA ASN A 52 1.58 -10.05 5.40
C ASN A 52 2.24 -8.92 6.21
N CYS A 53 3.07 -8.07 5.59
CA CYS A 53 3.84 -7.05 6.34
C CYS A 53 2.98 -5.93 6.93
N ARG A 54 1.76 -5.73 6.43
CA ARG A 54 0.84 -4.65 6.83
C ARG A 54 1.43 -3.23 6.75
N ALA A 55 2.55 -2.99 6.05
CA ALA A 55 3.04 -1.63 5.84
C ALA A 55 2.15 -0.84 4.87
N CYS A 56 1.50 -1.53 3.92
CA CYS A 56 0.72 -0.93 2.83
C CYS A 56 -0.73 -0.55 3.19
N MET A 57 -1.03 -0.30 4.47
CA MET A 57 -2.42 -0.08 4.88
C MET A 57 -3.01 1.18 4.25
N VAL A 58 -4.27 1.13 3.85
CA VAL A 58 -5.07 2.29 3.40
C VAL A 58 -6.42 2.27 4.10
N GLU A 59 -7.05 3.43 4.16
CA GLU A 59 -8.42 3.56 4.64
C GLU A 59 -9.37 3.62 3.44
N VAL A 60 -10.45 2.85 3.52
CA VAL A 60 -11.51 2.86 2.52
C VAL A 60 -12.77 3.37 3.22
N GLU A 61 -13.40 4.41 2.68
CA GLU A 61 -14.58 5.01 3.28
C GLU A 61 -15.71 3.98 3.43
N GLY A 62 -16.34 3.97 4.62
CA GLY A 62 -17.36 2.99 4.98
C GLY A 62 -16.82 1.66 5.52
N GLU A 63 -15.53 1.35 5.37
CA GLU A 63 -14.93 0.16 5.95
C GLU A 63 -14.44 0.41 7.39
N ARG A 64 -14.82 -0.47 8.32
CA ARG A 64 -14.41 -0.37 9.74
C ARG A 64 -12.92 -0.60 9.91
N VAL A 65 -12.30 -1.47 9.12
CA VAL A 65 -10.89 -1.86 9.24
C VAL A 65 -10.08 -1.21 8.13
N LEU A 66 -8.80 -0.94 8.39
CA LEU A 66 -7.88 -0.56 7.32
C LEU A 66 -7.61 -1.77 6.41
N ALA A 67 -7.49 -1.54 5.11
CA ALA A 67 -7.24 -2.57 4.11
C ALA A 67 -5.76 -2.62 3.75
N ALA A 68 -5.22 -3.82 3.47
CA ALA A 68 -3.90 -3.92 2.83
C ALA A 68 -4.05 -3.62 1.34
N SER A 69 -3.57 -2.46 0.91
CA SER A 69 -3.72 -1.99 -0.48
C SER A 69 -3.12 -2.95 -1.52
N CYS A 70 -2.09 -3.72 -1.15
CA CYS A 70 -1.39 -4.62 -2.08
C CYS A 70 -2.21 -5.85 -2.50
N ILE A 71 -3.30 -6.17 -1.79
CA ILE A 71 -4.21 -7.27 -2.11
C ILE A 71 -5.68 -6.82 -2.21
N ARG A 72 -5.98 -5.57 -1.84
CA ARG A 72 -7.32 -5.01 -1.94
C ARG A 72 -7.58 -4.60 -3.39
N GLU A 73 -8.48 -5.31 -4.07
CA GLU A 73 -8.90 -4.95 -5.43
C GLU A 73 -9.65 -3.61 -5.44
N ALA A 74 -9.35 -2.79 -6.44
CA ALA A 74 -10.02 -1.53 -6.72
C ALA A 74 -11.43 -1.77 -7.26
N ALA A 75 -12.39 -0.95 -6.87
CA ALA A 75 -13.75 -0.99 -7.39
C ALA A 75 -14.26 0.42 -7.75
N PRO A 76 -15.23 0.53 -8.68
CA PRO A 76 -15.82 1.81 -9.06
C PRO A 76 -16.36 2.58 -7.86
N GLY A 77 -16.05 3.88 -7.79
CA GLY A 77 -16.60 4.80 -6.78
C GLY A 77 -16.04 4.63 -5.37
N MET A 78 -15.00 3.81 -5.16
CA MET A 78 -14.30 3.78 -3.87
C MET A 78 -13.73 5.15 -3.51
N VAL A 79 -13.76 5.49 -2.23
CA VAL A 79 -13.01 6.62 -1.67
C VAL A 79 -11.93 6.06 -0.77
N VAL A 80 -10.68 6.26 -1.15
CA VAL A 80 -9.50 5.70 -0.52
C VAL A 80 -8.64 6.83 0.01
N ARG A 81 -8.19 6.69 1.26
CA ARG A 81 -7.22 7.59 1.88
C ARG A 81 -5.92 6.84 2.15
N SER A 82 -4.81 7.36 1.65
CA SER A 82 -3.45 6.87 1.91
C SER A 82 -2.73 7.90 2.79
N ALA A 83 -1.92 8.76 2.18
CA ALA A 83 -1.14 9.76 2.88
C ALA A 83 -2.04 10.82 3.55
N GLY A 84 -3.25 11.03 3.04
CA GLY A 84 -4.23 11.98 3.60
C GLY A 84 -4.96 11.52 4.87
N SER A 85 -4.75 10.28 5.36
CA SER A 85 -5.40 9.77 6.58
C SER A 85 -4.42 9.66 7.76
N SER A 86 -4.70 10.42 8.83
CA SER A 86 -3.95 10.33 10.09
C SER A 86 -4.05 8.94 10.74
N ARG A 87 -5.19 8.26 10.55
CA ARG A 87 -5.41 6.89 11.01
C ARG A 87 -4.52 5.89 10.28
N VAL A 88 -4.36 6.07 8.97
CA VAL A 88 -3.45 5.26 8.16
C VAL A 88 -2.00 5.51 8.57
N GLN A 89 -1.59 6.77 8.70
CA GLN A 89 -0.24 7.14 9.14
C GLN A 89 0.11 6.52 10.49
N ALA A 90 -0.79 6.64 11.48
CA ALA A 90 -0.60 6.05 12.81
C ALA A 90 -0.48 4.52 12.76
N ALA A 91 -1.30 3.85 11.94
CA ALA A 91 -1.24 2.40 11.78
C ALA A 91 0.05 1.94 11.09
N ARG A 92 0.49 2.62 10.03
CA ARG A 92 1.75 2.31 9.32
C ARG A 92 2.95 2.48 10.24
N LYS A 93 3.00 3.58 10.99
CA LYS A 93 4.04 3.82 12.00
C LYS A 93 4.08 2.72 13.05
N GLY A 94 2.94 2.38 13.65
CA GLY A 94 2.89 1.30 14.66
C GLY A 94 3.28 -0.07 14.11
N VAL A 95 2.90 -0.38 12.87
CA VAL A 95 3.36 -1.60 12.18
C VAL A 95 4.88 -1.61 12.03
N LEU A 96 5.48 -0.51 11.56
CA LEU A 96 6.93 -0.42 11.38
C LEU A 96 7.67 -0.48 12.71
N GLU A 97 7.18 0.18 13.75
CA GLU A 97 7.71 0.08 15.12
C GLU A 97 7.72 -1.38 15.61
N LEU A 98 6.63 -2.12 15.41
CA LEU A 98 6.55 -3.53 15.78
C LEU A 98 7.49 -4.42 14.95
N LEU A 99 7.63 -4.15 13.65
CA LEU A 99 8.54 -4.89 12.78
C LEU A 99 10.01 -4.65 13.15
N LEU A 100 10.34 -3.46 13.65
CA LEU A 100 11.69 -3.07 14.06
C LEU A 100 12.04 -3.51 15.49
N ALA A 101 11.05 -3.82 16.33
CA ALA A 101 11.26 -4.12 17.75
C ALA A 101 12.27 -5.26 18.01
N ASP A 102 12.30 -6.26 17.13
CA ASP A 102 13.21 -7.41 17.21
C ASP A 102 14.37 -7.34 16.19
N GLN A 103 14.53 -6.23 15.47
CA GLN A 103 15.63 -6.03 14.52
C GLN A 103 16.87 -5.45 15.24
N PRO A 104 18.09 -5.80 14.78
CA PRO A 104 19.28 -5.08 15.23
C PRO A 104 19.20 -3.60 14.85
N GLU A 105 19.81 -2.74 15.66
CA GLU A 105 19.97 -1.31 15.34
C GLU A 105 20.61 -1.15 13.95
N ARG A 106 20.25 -0.09 13.21
CA ARG A 106 20.66 0.10 11.81
C ARG A 106 22.17 0.07 11.64
N GLU A 107 22.93 0.63 12.57
CA GLU A 107 24.40 0.65 12.59
C GLU A 107 25.00 -0.76 12.74
N SER A 108 24.30 -1.63 13.45
CA SER A 108 24.69 -3.03 13.68
C SER A 108 24.05 -4.02 12.69
N SER A 109 23.10 -3.56 11.87
CA SER A 109 22.40 -4.38 10.89
C SER A 109 23.37 -4.88 9.79
N PRO A 110 23.28 -6.16 9.39
CA PRO A 110 24.08 -6.71 8.29
C PRO A 110 23.84 -5.99 6.96
N ASP A 111 22.63 -5.44 6.75
CA ASP A 111 22.28 -4.62 5.59
C ASP A 111 21.62 -3.30 6.04
N ARG A 112 22.48 -2.30 6.24
CA ARG A 112 22.11 -0.95 6.68
C ARG A 112 21.37 -0.14 5.62
N SER A 113 21.45 -0.58 4.37
CA SER A 113 20.81 -0.01 3.18
C SER A 113 19.59 -0.81 2.73
N SER A 114 19.11 -1.74 3.55
CA SER A 114 17.95 -2.55 3.19
C SER A 114 16.70 -1.69 3.02
N HIS A 115 15.82 -2.13 2.11
CA HIS A 115 14.50 -1.53 1.85
C HIS A 115 13.64 -1.39 3.12
N LEU A 116 13.90 -2.19 4.15
CA LEU A 116 13.26 -2.05 5.47
C LEU A 116 13.48 -0.65 6.06
N TRP A 117 14.72 -0.17 6.04
CA TRP A 117 15.06 1.13 6.61
C TRP A 117 14.49 2.27 5.78
N ASP A 118 14.57 2.17 4.45
CA ASP A 118 13.95 3.16 3.55
C ASP A 118 12.43 3.24 3.75
N THR A 119 11.79 2.13 4.13
CA THR A 119 10.35 2.07 4.43
C THR A 119 10.05 2.62 5.84
N ALA A 120 10.94 2.41 6.81
CA ALA A 120 10.79 2.90 8.17
C ALA A 120 10.95 4.43 8.30
N ASP A 121 11.74 5.02 7.41
CA ASP A 121 12.04 6.45 7.38
C ASP A 121 10.93 7.30 6.71
N GLN A 122 9.91 6.66 6.11
CA GLN A 122 8.74 7.27 5.45
C GLN A 122 7.58 7.53 6.42
#